data_AF-A0A5E4DB69-F1
#
_entry.id   AF-A0A5E4DB69-F1
#
_cell.length_a   1.000
_cell.length_b   1.000
_cell.length_c   1.000
_cell.angle_alpha   90.00
_cell.angle_beta   90.00
_cell.angle_gamma   90.00
#
_symmetry.space_group_name_H-M   'P 1'
#
loop_
_entity.id
_entity.type
_entity.pdbx_description
1 polymer ?
#
loop_
_entity_poly.entity_id
_entity_poly.type
_entity_poly.pdbx_seq_one_letter_code
_entity_poly.pdbx_strand_id
1 'polypeptide(L)'
;MVLGYVNRDLTSSMAVQDAAKEEKVDFYWEDSKAIVDGNLKLILGLVWTLILHYSISMPVWEDEGDDDAKKQTPKQRLLGWIQNKIPYLPITNFNQNWQDGKALGALVDSCAPGLCPDWESWDPRKPVDNAREAMQQADDWLGVPQVITPEEIIHPDVDEHSVMTYLSQFPKAKLKPGAPLKPKLNPKKARAYGR
;
A
#
# COMPACT_ATOMS: atom_id res chain seq x y z
N MET A 1 -28.98 -30.47 24.23
CA MET A 1 -28.09 -29.29 24.17
C MET A 1 -27.39 -29.21 22.81
N VAL A 2 -28.15 -29.18 21.69
CA VAL A 2 -27.58 -29.10 20.32
C VAL A 2 -28.39 -28.16 19.39
N LEU A 3 -29.42 -27.47 19.89
CA LEU A 3 -30.26 -26.56 19.08
C LEU A 3 -29.97 -25.06 19.33
N GLY A 4 -28.98 -24.73 20.17
CA GLY A 4 -28.64 -23.35 20.51
C GLY A 4 -27.46 -22.73 19.76
N TYR A 5 -26.66 -23.54 19.03
CA TYR A 5 -25.46 -23.07 18.34
C TYR A 5 -25.72 -22.66 16.89
N VAL A 6 -26.69 -23.27 16.20
CA VAL A 6 -26.97 -23.00 14.78
C VAL A 6 -27.62 -21.64 14.53
N ASN A 7 -28.26 -21.03 15.55
CA ASN A 7 -29.04 -19.81 15.38
C ASN A 7 -28.24 -18.50 15.56
N ARG A 8 -27.00 -18.59 16.08
CA ARG A 8 -26.09 -17.43 16.24
C ARG A 8 -25.27 -17.17 14.99
N ASP A 9 -24.90 -18.22 14.26
CA ASP A 9 -24.08 -18.11 13.04
C ASP A 9 -24.86 -17.48 11.88
N LEU A 10 -26.17 -17.76 11.79
CA LEU A 10 -27.06 -17.17 10.78
C LEU A 10 -27.33 -15.67 11.03
N THR A 11 -27.42 -15.24 12.28
CA THR A 11 -27.61 -13.82 12.61
C THR A 11 -26.36 -12.99 12.32
N SER A 12 -25.16 -13.55 12.53
CA SER A 12 -23.90 -12.92 12.14
C SER A 12 -23.74 -12.82 10.61
N SER A 13 -24.12 -13.86 9.86
CA SER A 13 -24.07 -13.83 8.39
C SER A 13 -25.04 -12.79 7.80
N MET A 14 -26.23 -12.62 8.37
CA MET A 14 -27.19 -11.61 7.92
C MET A 14 -26.69 -10.18 8.21
N ALA A 15 -26.09 -9.94 9.38
CA ALA A 15 -25.53 -8.63 9.71
C ALA A 15 -24.36 -8.21 8.78
N VAL A 16 -23.53 -9.17 8.36
CA VAL A 16 -22.46 -8.93 7.36
C VAL A 16 -23.05 -8.63 5.98
N GLN A 17 -24.13 -9.32 5.59
CA GLN A 17 -24.82 -9.08 4.31
C GLN A 17 -25.54 -7.73 4.28
N ASP A 18 -26.13 -7.32 5.40
CA ASP A 18 -26.82 -6.02 5.51
C ASP A 18 -25.81 -4.86 5.48
N ALA A 19 -24.63 -5.01 6.10
CA ALA A 19 -23.54 -4.04 5.99
C ALA A 19 -22.94 -3.98 4.56
N ALA A 20 -22.78 -5.12 3.88
CA ALA A 20 -22.26 -5.17 2.52
C ALA A 20 -23.21 -4.60 1.46
N LYS A 21 -24.53 -4.73 1.66
CA LYS A 21 -25.56 -4.16 0.77
C LYS A 21 -25.63 -2.64 0.82
N GLU A 22 -25.34 -2.03 1.97
CA GLU A 22 -25.25 -0.56 2.08
C GLU A 22 -24.01 0.00 1.35
N GLU A 23 -22.96 -0.81 1.17
CA GLU A 23 -21.67 -0.40 0.60
C GLU A 23 -21.48 -0.75 -0.90
N LYS A 24 -22.51 -1.28 -1.58
CA LYS A 24 -22.42 -1.76 -2.99
C LYS A 24 -21.29 -2.77 -3.22
N VAL A 25 -21.02 -3.62 -2.24
CA VAL A 25 -20.15 -4.78 -2.41
C VAL A 25 -21.06 -5.98 -2.68
N ASP A 26 -21.11 -6.45 -3.94
CA ASP A 26 -21.94 -7.59 -4.33
C ASP A 26 -21.44 -8.88 -3.66
N PHE A 27 -21.98 -9.18 -2.47
CA PHE A 27 -21.73 -10.39 -1.72
C PHE A 27 -22.69 -11.49 -2.19
N TYR A 28 -22.16 -12.57 -2.77
CA TYR A 28 -22.99 -13.70 -3.19
C TYR A 28 -23.11 -14.71 -2.04
N TRP A 29 -24.26 -15.38 -1.94
CA TRP A 29 -24.56 -16.34 -0.86
C TRP A 29 -23.57 -17.53 -0.83
N GLU A 30 -22.91 -17.84 -1.94
CA GLU A 30 -21.84 -18.84 -2.04
C GLU A 30 -20.60 -18.44 -1.23
N ASP A 31 -20.32 -17.14 -1.11
CA ASP A 31 -19.20 -16.60 -0.33
C ASP A 31 -19.39 -16.80 1.17
N SER A 32 -20.64 -16.72 1.66
CA SER A 32 -20.94 -16.90 3.09
C SER A 32 -20.65 -18.33 3.55
N LYS A 33 -20.99 -19.34 2.74
CA LYS A 33 -20.69 -20.75 3.05
C LYS A 33 -19.19 -21.03 2.96
N ALA A 34 -18.51 -20.49 1.95
CA ALA A 34 -17.08 -20.67 1.78
C ALA A 34 -16.23 -20.10 2.92
N ILE A 35 -16.64 -18.98 3.52
CA ILE A 35 -15.96 -18.38 4.68
C ILE A 35 -16.12 -19.27 5.91
N VAL A 36 -17.35 -19.74 6.18
CA VAL A 36 -17.65 -20.62 7.33
C VAL A 36 -16.93 -21.97 7.20
N ASP A 37 -16.81 -22.48 5.97
CA ASP A 37 -16.11 -23.73 5.67
C ASP A 37 -14.57 -23.57 5.64
N GLY A 38 -14.03 -22.36 5.88
CA GLY A 38 -12.59 -22.13 5.96
C GLY A 38 -11.86 -22.18 4.61
N ASN A 39 -12.55 -21.88 3.50
CA ASN A 39 -11.93 -21.85 2.18
C ASN A 39 -10.97 -20.65 2.05
N LEU A 40 -9.69 -20.91 2.35
CA LEU A 40 -8.63 -19.90 2.38
C LEU A 40 -8.56 -19.07 1.08
N LYS A 41 -8.78 -19.67 -0.08
CA LYS A 41 -8.73 -18.97 -1.37
C LYS A 41 -9.80 -17.89 -1.48
N LEU A 42 -11.03 -18.19 -1.04
CA LEU A 42 -12.14 -17.24 -1.07
C LEU A 42 -12.00 -16.19 0.03
N ILE A 43 -11.51 -16.58 1.21
CA ILE A 43 -11.19 -15.64 2.29
C ILE A 43 -10.12 -14.63 1.83
N LEU A 44 -9.04 -15.08 1.18
CA LEU A 44 -8.01 -14.19 0.64
C LEU A 44 -8.56 -13.27 -0.47
N GLY A 45 -9.43 -13.79 -1.34
CA GLY A 45 -10.10 -12.98 -2.36
C GLY A 45 -10.99 -11.89 -1.76
N LEU A 46 -11.71 -12.20 -0.68
CA LEU A 46 -12.52 -11.23 0.06
C LEU A 46 -11.65 -10.16 0.73
N VAL A 47 -10.62 -10.57 1.47
CA VAL A 47 -9.69 -9.64 2.13
C VAL A 47 -9.04 -8.70 1.11
N TRP A 48 -8.63 -9.23 -0.04
CA TRP A 48 -8.09 -8.42 -1.13
C TRP A 48 -9.12 -7.41 -1.66
N THR A 49 -10.37 -7.82 -1.86
CA THR A 49 -11.44 -6.93 -2.34
C THR A 49 -11.65 -5.77 -1.37
N LEU A 50 -11.62 -6.03 -0.07
CA LEU A 50 -11.70 -5.00 0.96
C LEU A 50 -10.50 -4.05 0.93
N ILE A 51 -9.28 -4.57 0.85
CA ILE A 51 -8.05 -3.75 0.73
C ILE A 51 -8.12 -2.86 -0.51
N LEU A 52 -8.45 -3.44 -1.67
CA LEU A 52 -8.54 -2.74 -2.93
C LEU A 52 -9.57 -1.59 -2.87
N HIS A 53 -10.71 -1.83 -2.24
CA HIS A 53 -11.78 -0.85 -2.11
C HIS A 53 -11.40 0.27 -1.13
N TYR A 54 -10.99 -0.07 0.09
CA TYR A 54 -10.79 0.88 1.18
C TYR A 54 -9.42 1.56 1.22
N SER A 55 -8.38 0.89 0.77
CA SER A 55 -7.01 1.44 0.78
C SER A 55 -6.64 2.13 -0.53
N ILE A 56 -7.20 1.70 -1.66
CA ILE A 56 -6.80 2.19 -2.98
C ILE A 56 -7.93 2.91 -3.72
N SER A 57 -9.18 2.42 -3.69
CA SER A 57 -10.25 2.96 -4.56
C SER A 57 -10.99 4.15 -3.95
N MET A 58 -11.38 4.06 -2.67
CA MET A 58 -12.19 5.06 -1.98
C MET A 58 -11.45 6.30 -1.45
N PRO A 59 -10.19 6.22 -0.98
CA PRO A 59 -9.54 7.38 -0.37
C PRO A 59 -9.36 8.54 -1.34
N VAL A 60 -9.35 9.77 -0.81
CA VAL A 60 -8.89 10.96 -1.54
C VAL A 60 -7.41 11.15 -1.25
N TRP A 61 -6.59 11.32 -2.29
CA TRP A 61 -5.15 11.56 -2.16
C TRP A 61 -4.83 13.02 -2.52
N GLU A 62 -4.01 13.69 -1.73
CA GLU A 62 -3.78 15.15 -1.84
C GLU A 62 -3.12 15.57 -3.16
N ASP A 63 -2.36 14.66 -3.79
CA ASP A 63 -1.60 14.91 -5.02
C ASP A 63 -2.32 14.45 -6.31
N GLU A 64 -3.61 14.09 -6.24
CA GLU A 64 -4.39 13.70 -7.43
C GLU A 64 -5.09 14.91 -8.08
N GLY A 65 -4.90 15.07 -9.39
CA GLY A 65 -5.66 16.03 -10.20
C GLY A 65 -7.12 15.57 -10.41
N ASP A 66 -8.03 16.54 -10.52
CA ASP A 66 -9.49 16.34 -10.42
C ASP A 66 -10.12 15.53 -11.59
N ASP A 67 -9.42 15.39 -12.73
CA ASP A 67 -10.04 14.98 -13.99
C ASP A 67 -9.85 13.50 -14.42
N ASP A 68 -8.84 12.77 -13.91
CA ASP A 68 -8.48 11.44 -14.45
C ASP A 68 -8.78 10.23 -13.54
N ALA A 69 -9.09 10.45 -12.25
CA ALA A 69 -9.30 9.36 -11.29
C ALA A 69 -10.50 8.46 -11.63
N LYS A 70 -11.50 8.97 -12.37
CA LYS A 70 -12.76 8.26 -12.66
C LYS A 70 -12.66 7.14 -13.71
N LYS A 71 -11.53 7.02 -14.44
CA LYS A 71 -11.37 6.01 -15.52
C LYS A 71 -10.25 5.00 -15.27
N GLN A 72 -9.49 5.16 -14.20
CA GLN A 72 -8.33 4.30 -13.92
C GLN A 72 -8.72 3.13 -13.02
N THR A 73 -8.13 1.96 -13.28
CA THR A 73 -8.19 0.85 -12.33
C THR A 73 -7.45 1.24 -11.03
N PRO A 74 -7.79 0.65 -9.87
CA PRO A 74 -7.08 0.94 -8.62
C PRO A 74 -5.57 0.71 -8.72
N LYS A 75 -5.15 -0.31 -9.49
CA LYS A 75 -3.74 -0.58 -9.79
C LYS A 75 -3.08 0.59 -10.54
N GLN A 76 -3.72 1.08 -11.60
CA GLN A 76 -3.22 2.21 -12.39
C GLN A 76 -3.17 3.49 -11.57
N ARG A 77 -4.18 3.71 -10.73
CA ARG A 77 -4.24 4.85 -9.80
C ARG A 77 -3.02 4.86 -8.88
N LEU A 78 -2.74 3.74 -8.21
CA LEU A 78 -1.58 3.63 -7.32
C LEU A 78 -0.25 3.77 -8.08
N LEU A 79 -0.12 3.16 -9.26
CA LEU A 79 1.06 3.34 -10.13
C LEU A 79 1.27 4.82 -10.49
N GLY A 80 0.20 5.51 -10.89
CA GLY A 80 0.26 6.93 -11.25
C GLY A 80 0.72 7.81 -10.09
N TRP A 81 0.18 7.58 -8.89
CA TRP A 81 0.60 8.31 -7.70
C TRP A 81 2.08 8.08 -7.36
N ILE A 82 2.53 6.82 -7.38
CA ILE A 82 3.94 6.49 -7.12
C ILE A 82 4.85 7.10 -8.20
N GLN A 83 4.47 6.98 -9.47
CA GLN A 83 5.24 7.53 -10.58
C GLN A 83 5.38 9.07 -10.48
N ASN A 84 4.34 9.76 -9.99
CA ASN A 84 4.39 11.20 -9.71
C ASN A 84 5.35 11.54 -8.55
N LYS A 85 5.45 10.67 -7.52
CA LYS A 85 6.41 10.84 -6.42
C LYS A 85 7.85 10.58 -6.86
N ILE A 86 8.10 9.60 -7.73
CA ILE A 86 9.45 9.22 -8.17
C ILE A 86 9.56 9.24 -9.71
N PRO A 87 9.47 10.43 -10.35
CA PRO A 87 9.40 10.56 -11.82
C PRO A 87 10.68 10.14 -12.56
N TYR A 88 11.76 9.93 -11.83
CA TYR A 88 13.07 9.55 -12.35
C TYR A 88 13.28 8.03 -12.39
N LEU A 89 12.38 7.22 -11.79
CA LEU A 89 12.37 5.76 -11.92
C LEU A 89 11.13 5.31 -12.70
N PRO A 90 11.26 4.40 -13.69
CA PRO A 90 10.12 3.88 -14.42
C PRO A 90 9.39 2.80 -13.59
N ILE A 91 8.33 3.19 -12.89
CA ILE A 91 7.52 2.28 -12.07
C ILE A 91 6.31 1.82 -12.89
N THR A 92 6.31 0.53 -13.25
CA THR A 92 5.31 -0.09 -14.13
C THR A 92 4.66 -1.33 -13.53
N ASN A 93 5.20 -1.85 -12.42
CA ASN A 93 4.71 -3.06 -11.75
C ASN A 93 4.88 -2.98 -10.22
N PHE A 94 4.30 -3.96 -9.53
CA PHE A 94 4.39 -4.14 -8.08
C PHE A 94 5.19 -5.40 -7.71
N ASN A 95 6.22 -5.72 -8.48
CA ASN A 95 7.13 -6.83 -8.19
C ASN A 95 8.59 -6.45 -8.52
N GLN A 96 9.03 -6.67 -9.75
CA GLN A 96 10.40 -6.53 -10.23
C GLN A 96 11.00 -5.14 -10.01
N ASN A 97 10.19 -4.07 -10.08
CA ASN A 97 10.66 -2.70 -9.84
C ASN A 97 11.09 -2.43 -8.39
N TRP A 98 10.69 -3.29 -7.45
CA TRP A 98 10.95 -3.14 -6.02
C TRP A 98 12.02 -4.11 -5.50
N GLN A 99 12.45 -5.06 -6.34
CA GLN A 99 13.27 -6.21 -5.94
C GLN A 99 14.66 -5.84 -5.41
N ASP A 100 15.25 -4.73 -5.89
CA ASP A 100 16.56 -4.27 -5.41
C ASP A 100 16.49 -3.38 -4.15
N GLY A 101 15.27 -3.06 -3.68
CA GLY A 101 14.99 -2.20 -2.53
C GLY A 101 15.24 -0.70 -2.77
N LYS A 102 15.80 -0.28 -3.91
CA LYS A 102 16.14 1.13 -4.15
C LYS A 102 14.91 2.00 -4.42
N ALA A 103 13.91 1.44 -5.10
CA ALA A 103 12.63 2.13 -5.33
C ALA A 103 11.91 2.46 -4.01
N LEU A 104 12.05 1.61 -2.97
CA LEU A 104 11.54 1.90 -1.63
C LEU A 104 12.24 3.12 -1.02
N GLY A 105 13.57 3.17 -1.06
CA GLY A 105 14.35 4.32 -0.59
C GLY A 105 13.99 5.61 -1.33
N ALA A 106 13.84 5.53 -2.66
CA ALA A 106 13.42 6.65 -3.49
C ALA A 106 12.03 7.19 -3.10
N LEU A 107 11.08 6.28 -2.86
CA LEU A 107 9.71 6.65 -2.47
C LEU A 107 9.69 7.30 -1.08
N VAL A 108 10.40 6.72 -0.11
CA VAL A 108 10.50 7.24 1.26
C VAL A 108 11.15 8.62 1.29
N ASP A 109 12.27 8.81 0.58
CA ASP A 109 12.93 10.13 0.46
C ASP A 109 12.08 11.14 -0.34
N SER A 110 11.25 10.68 -1.28
CA SER A 110 10.30 11.56 -1.96
C SER A 110 9.19 12.05 -1.03
N CYS A 111 8.70 11.19 -0.15
CA CYS A 111 7.68 11.54 0.85
C CYS A 111 8.24 12.50 1.92
N ALA A 112 9.46 12.28 2.39
CA ALA A 112 10.16 13.19 3.29
C ALA A 112 11.67 13.23 2.98
N PRO A 113 12.12 14.24 2.22
CA PRO A 113 13.52 14.37 1.84
C PRO A 113 14.46 14.41 3.05
N GLY A 114 15.43 13.49 3.07
CA GLY A 114 16.38 13.32 4.15
C GLY A 114 16.17 12.08 5.02
N LEU A 115 15.12 11.28 4.78
CA LEU A 115 14.98 9.95 5.39
C LEU A 115 15.88 8.91 4.72
N CYS A 116 15.97 8.91 3.38
CA CYS A 116 16.85 8.00 2.62
C CYS A 116 17.67 8.80 1.58
N PRO A 117 18.48 9.79 1.99
CA PRO A 117 19.07 10.77 1.07
C PRO A 117 20.06 10.20 0.05
N ASP A 118 20.60 9.01 0.30
CA ASP A 118 21.63 8.35 -0.48
C ASP A 118 21.11 7.10 -1.22
N TRP A 119 19.79 6.92 -1.32
CA TRP A 119 19.14 5.78 -1.97
C TRP A 119 19.67 5.48 -3.38
N GLU A 120 20.04 6.52 -4.15
CA GLU A 120 20.62 6.37 -5.50
C GLU A 120 21.94 5.59 -5.49
N SER A 121 22.71 5.69 -4.41
CA SER A 121 24.04 5.08 -4.26
C SER A 121 24.02 3.72 -3.59
N TRP A 122 22.86 3.25 -3.13
CA TRP A 122 22.72 1.94 -2.52
C TRP A 122 23.09 0.81 -3.49
N ASP A 123 23.68 -0.25 -2.93
CA ASP A 123 24.12 -1.44 -3.67
C ASP A 123 22.88 -2.30 -4.01
N PRO A 124 22.56 -2.49 -5.30
CA PRO A 124 21.41 -3.32 -5.69
C PRO A 124 21.59 -4.81 -5.33
N ARG A 125 22.81 -5.24 -4.98
CA ARG A 125 23.09 -6.61 -4.50
C ARG A 125 22.77 -6.81 -3.02
N LYS A 126 22.34 -5.76 -2.33
CA LYS A 126 21.91 -5.80 -0.92
C LYS A 126 20.43 -5.45 -0.78
N PRO A 127 19.51 -6.17 -1.46
CA PRO A 127 18.11 -5.78 -1.53
C PRO A 127 17.42 -5.77 -0.17
N VAL A 128 17.73 -6.74 0.70
CA VAL A 128 17.16 -6.83 2.06
C VAL A 128 17.60 -5.65 2.92
N ASP A 129 18.87 -5.23 2.85
CA ASP A 129 19.37 -4.08 3.61
C ASP A 129 18.69 -2.79 3.14
N ASN A 130 18.59 -2.60 1.82
CA ASN A 130 17.93 -1.45 1.21
C ASN A 130 16.45 -1.37 1.59
N ALA A 131 15.73 -2.50 1.50
CA ALA A 131 14.33 -2.58 1.86
C ALA A 131 14.13 -2.33 3.37
N ARG A 132 14.95 -2.94 4.23
CA ARG A 132 14.85 -2.77 5.67
C ARG A 132 15.06 -1.32 6.09
N GLU A 133 16.09 -0.67 5.56
CA GLU A 133 16.36 0.75 5.85
C GLU A 133 15.16 1.63 5.46
N ALA A 134 14.68 1.50 4.22
CA ALA A 134 13.57 2.29 3.72
C ALA A 134 12.26 2.05 4.50
N MET A 135 11.92 0.78 4.72
CA MET A 135 10.68 0.40 5.40
C MET A 135 10.69 0.79 6.87
N GLN A 136 11.84 0.66 7.55
CA GLN A 136 11.97 1.10 8.93
C GLN A 136 11.82 2.62 9.06
N GLN A 137 12.45 3.39 8.16
CA GLN A 137 12.29 4.85 8.12
C GLN A 137 10.84 5.26 7.83
N ALA A 138 10.13 4.52 6.98
CA ALA A 138 8.71 4.75 6.70
C ALA A 138 7.82 4.47 7.92
N ASP A 139 8.09 3.39 8.65
CA ASP A 139 7.36 3.05 9.89
C ASP A 139 7.59 4.11 10.96
N ASP A 140 8.87 4.37 11.26
CA ASP A 140 9.29 5.27 12.33
C ASP A 140 8.84 6.70 12.10
N TRP A 141 8.94 7.21 10.86
CA TRP A 141 8.77 8.64 10.59
C TRP A 141 7.61 9.01 9.68
N LEU A 142 7.06 8.08 8.91
CA LEU A 142 5.91 8.32 8.04
C LEU A 142 4.62 7.64 8.54
N GLY A 143 4.74 6.78 9.56
CA GLY A 143 3.62 6.03 10.12
C GLY A 143 3.09 4.96 9.17
N VAL A 144 3.97 4.38 8.35
CA VAL A 144 3.64 3.31 7.40
C VAL A 144 4.05 1.96 8.01
N PRO A 145 3.10 1.20 8.58
CA PRO A 145 3.43 -0.07 9.22
C PRO A 145 3.85 -1.14 8.19
N GLN A 146 4.79 -1.99 8.61
CA GLN A 146 5.34 -3.10 7.83
C GLN A 146 4.39 -4.30 7.80
N VAL A 147 3.31 -4.20 7.03
CA VAL A 147 2.36 -5.30 6.79
C VAL A 147 2.91 -6.42 5.90
N ILE A 148 4.06 -6.16 5.27
CA ILE A 148 4.93 -7.09 4.57
C ILE A 148 6.35 -6.86 5.11
N THR A 149 7.16 -7.90 5.20
CA THR A 149 8.55 -7.78 5.68
C THR A 149 9.51 -7.35 4.56
N PRO A 150 10.69 -6.80 4.91
CA PRO A 150 11.75 -6.50 3.94
C PRO A 150 12.19 -7.71 3.11
N GLU A 151 12.19 -8.91 3.69
CA GLU A 151 12.56 -10.16 3.01
C GLU A 151 11.48 -10.61 2.02
N GLU A 152 10.21 -10.42 2.35
CA GLU A 152 9.08 -10.79 1.50
C GLU A 152 8.93 -9.84 0.31
N ILE A 153 9.06 -8.52 0.53
CA ILE A 153 8.82 -7.52 -0.54
C ILE A 153 9.86 -7.59 -1.67
N ILE A 154 11.09 -8.03 -1.35
CA ILE A 154 12.17 -8.21 -2.34
C ILE A 154 12.24 -9.63 -2.89
N HIS A 155 11.39 -10.55 -2.41
CA HIS A 155 11.43 -11.93 -2.83
C HIS A 155 11.12 -12.03 -4.34
N PRO A 156 11.86 -12.86 -5.12
CA PRO A 156 11.62 -12.99 -6.57
C PRO A 156 10.19 -13.40 -6.92
N ASP A 157 9.56 -14.19 -6.07
CA ASP A 157 8.19 -14.70 -6.25
C ASP A 157 7.14 -13.88 -5.48
N VAL A 158 7.45 -12.64 -5.10
CA VAL A 158 6.49 -11.77 -4.39
C VAL A 158 5.25 -11.52 -5.24
N ASP A 159 4.08 -11.59 -4.61
CA ASP A 159 2.82 -11.30 -5.28
C ASP A 159 2.53 -9.79 -5.28
N GLU A 160 1.99 -9.28 -6.40
CA GLU A 160 1.70 -7.86 -6.55
C GLU A 160 0.66 -7.34 -5.54
N HIS A 161 -0.26 -8.19 -5.06
CA HIS A 161 -1.31 -7.76 -4.13
C HIS A 161 -0.73 -7.42 -2.75
N SER A 162 0.23 -8.21 -2.26
CA SER A 162 0.94 -7.94 -1.01
C SER A 162 1.76 -6.65 -1.11
N VAL A 163 2.46 -6.43 -2.23
CA VAL A 163 3.22 -5.19 -2.47
C VAL A 163 2.29 -3.98 -2.58
N MET A 164 1.19 -4.09 -3.31
CA MET A 164 0.15 -3.05 -3.40
C MET A 164 -0.45 -2.72 -2.03
N THR A 165 -0.71 -3.74 -1.19
CA THR A 165 -1.24 -3.56 0.16
C THR A 165 -0.32 -2.66 0.98
N TYR A 166 0.99 -2.95 0.97
CA TYR A 166 1.97 -2.13 1.68
C TYR A 166 2.08 -0.70 1.11
N LEU A 167 2.23 -0.57 -0.21
CA LEU A 167 2.46 0.72 -0.87
C LEU A 167 1.24 1.64 -0.86
N SER A 168 0.02 1.09 -0.79
CA SER A 168 -1.23 1.87 -0.71
C SER A 168 -1.35 2.74 0.55
N GLN A 169 -0.46 2.56 1.52
CA GLN A 169 -0.42 3.33 2.76
C GLN A 169 0.29 4.69 2.58
N PHE A 170 1.23 4.79 1.63
CA PHE A 170 2.05 5.99 1.39
C PHE A 170 1.26 7.24 1.02
N PRO A 171 0.20 7.18 0.19
CA PRO A 171 -0.61 8.36 -0.14
C PRO A 171 -1.22 9.09 1.06
N LYS A 172 -1.38 8.40 2.21
CA LYS A 172 -1.90 8.98 3.46
C LYS A 172 -0.81 9.23 4.50
N ALA A 173 0.44 8.91 4.18
CA ALA A 173 1.53 8.95 5.13
C ALA A 173 1.86 10.40 5.53
N LYS A 174 2.15 10.59 6.81
CA LYS A 174 2.42 11.93 7.37
C LYS A 174 3.72 11.90 8.15
N LEU A 175 4.56 12.88 7.89
CA LEU A 175 5.81 13.05 8.61
C LEU A 175 5.55 13.29 10.11
N LYS A 176 6.11 12.42 10.96
CA LYS A 176 6.03 12.58 12.42
C LYS A 176 6.95 13.72 12.89
N PRO A 177 6.54 14.49 13.92
CA PRO A 177 7.39 15.53 14.50
C PRO A 177 8.71 14.96 15.02
N GLY A 178 9.81 15.69 14.81
CA GLY A 178 11.13 15.30 15.31
C GLY A 178 11.91 14.32 14.43
N ALA A 179 11.43 14.06 13.20
CA ALA A 179 12.14 13.20 12.25
C ALA A 179 13.57 13.71 11.96
N PRO A 180 14.59 12.82 11.96
CA PRO A 180 15.99 13.17 11.80
C PRO A 180 16.34 13.38 10.32
N LEU A 181 15.70 14.34 9.67
CA LEU A 181 15.90 14.62 8.25
C LEU A 181 17.30 15.14 7.98
N LYS A 182 18.05 14.44 7.12
CA LYS A 182 19.35 14.89 6.60
C LYS A 182 19.28 15.02 5.07
N PRO A 183 18.59 16.05 4.54
CA PRO A 183 18.37 16.17 3.11
C PRO A 183 19.68 16.35 2.36
N LYS A 184 19.86 15.58 1.27
CA LYS A 184 20.96 15.79 0.32
C LYS A 184 20.76 17.13 -0.39
N LEU A 185 21.84 17.91 -0.53
CA LEU A 185 21.80 19.17 -1.27
C LEU A 185 21.41 18.90 -2.73
N ASN A 186 20.18 19.24 -3.10
CA ASN A 186 19.67 19.06 -4.46
C ASN A 186 19.21 20.41 -5.02
N PRO A 187 20.02 21.05 -5.90
CA PRO A 187 19.68 22.33 -6.52
C PRO A 187 18.34 22.32 -7.26
N LYS A 188 17.90 21.15 -7.77
CA LYS A 188 16.63 21.02 -8.50
C LYS A 188 15.39 21.06 -7.59
N LYS A 189 15.54 20.81 -6.28
CA LYS A 189 14.45 20.89 -5.29
C LYS A 189 14.35 22.28 -4.63
N ALA A 190 15.27 23.20 -4.90
CA ALA A 190 15.23 24.56 -4.36
C ALA A 190 14.10 25.37 -5.03
N ARG A 191 13.04 25.69 -4.27
CA ARG A 191 11.98 26.60 -4.71
C ARG A 191 12.26 28.01 -4.16
N ALA A 192 12.50 28.96 -5.06
CA ALA A 192 12.53 30.38 -4.72
C ALA A 192 11.12 30.95 -4.84
N TYR A 193 10.57 31.49 -3.74
CA TYR A 193 9.36 32.29 -3.77
C TYR A 193 9.77 33.77 -3.85
N GLY A 194 9.49 34.42 -4.97
CA GLY A 194 9.66 35.87 -5.13
C GLY A 194 8.54 36.63 -4.43
N ARG A 195 8.89 37.72 -3.73
CA ARG A 195 7.93 38.70 -3.18
C ARG A 195 7.36 39.59 -4.27
#